data_AF-A0A3D3YQQ9-F1
#
_entry.id   AF-A0A3D3YQQ9-F1
#
_cell.length_a   1.000
_cell.length_b   1.000
_cell.length_c   1.000
_cell.angle_alpha   90.00
_cell.angle_beta   90.00
_cell.angle_gamma   90.00
#
_symmetry.space_group_name_H-M   'P 1'
#
loop_
_entity.id
_entity.type
_entity.pdbx_description
1 polymer ?
#
loop_
_entity_poly.entity_id
_entity_poly.type
_entity_poly.pdbx_seq_one_letter_code
_entity_poly.pdbx_strand_id
1 'polypeptide(L)'
;MKIFATGAKWLFMLLLPVLLLTASIGWAANSLWLYRHGLNTYDVARTLADSGLELAGSELEEIYAGLISYFNSAEKDISLTVVMDGKQVNLFTPEEVIHFRDVKGLIRLDYGVLLGTLLYCLVYTGACLWGWKDRRRLARGAVGGSTIALALVLALGAGTLSGFGQLFYRFHLLFFSKEFWSAEGYMLQLFPRGFF
;
A
#
# COMPACT_ATOMS: atom_id res chain seq x y z
N MET A 1 -12.66 -37.36 -2.75
CA MET A 1 -12.83 -36.26 -3.73
C MET A 1 -13.69 -35.09 -3.22
N LYS A 2 -14.86 -35.30 -2.58
CA LYS A 2 -15.73 -34.19 -2.09
C LYS A 2 -15.09 -33.31 -1.01
N ILE A 3 -14.36 -33.89 -0.05
CA ILE A 3 -13.71 -33.15 1.05
C ILE A 3 -12.66 -32.16 0.52
N PHE A 4 -11.80 -32.60 -0.38
CA PHE A 4 -10.78 -31.76 -1.04
C PHE A 4 -11.40 -30.57 -1.78
N ALA A 5 -12.46 -30.84 -2.54
CA ALA A 5 -13.25 -29.83 -3.25
C ALA A 5 -13.88 -28.79 -2.31
N THR A 6 -14.36 -29.22 -1.13
CA THR A 6 -14.92 -28.32 -0.12
C THR A 6 -13.83 -27.47 0.53
N GLY A 7 -12.69 -28.07 0.87
CA GLY A 7 -11.52 -27.35 1.41
C GLY A 7 -11.02 -26.28 0.45
N ALA A 8 -10.84 -26.63 -0.83
CA ALA A 8 -10.41 -25.69 -1.87
C ALA A 8 -11.34 -24.48 -2.02
N LYS A 9 -12.66 -24.70 -1.89
CA LYS A 9 -13.67 -23.62 -1.89
C LYS A 9 -13.52 -22.69 -0.70
N TRP A 10 -13.32 -23.22 0.50
CA TRP A 10 -13.11 -22.39 1.70
C TRP A 10 -11.81 -21.60 1.60
N LEU A 11 -10.73 -22.23 1.13
CA LEU A 11 -9.48 -21.53 0.88
C LEU A 11 -9.65 -20.42 -0.16
N PHE A 12 -10.34 -20.68 -1.28
CA PHE A 12 -10.66 -19.63 -2.26
C PHE A 12 -11.46 -18.48 -1.65
N MET A 13 -12.46 -18.80 -0.82
CA MET A 13 -13.29 -17.82 -0.14
C MET A 13 -12.47 -16.91 0.79
N LEU A 14 -11.47 -17.46 1.49
CA LEU A 14 -10.61 -16.70 2.41
C LEU A 14 -9.48 -15.94 1.69
N LEU A 15 -8.96 -16.47 0.58
CA LEU A 15 -7.92 -15.80 -0.20
C LEU A 15 -8.45 -14.69 -1.09
N LEU A 16 -9.74 -14.70 -1.44
CA LEU A 16 -10.33 -13.66 -2.27
C LEU A 16 -10.29 -12.26 -1.60
N PRO A 17 -10.65 -12.09 -0.31
CA PRO A 17 -10.40 -10.83 0.41
C PRO A 17 -8.94 -10.40 0.42
N VAL A 18 -8.01 -11.35 0.62
CA VAL A 18 -6.57 -11.05 0.63
C VAL A 18 -6.12 -10.56 -0.74
N LEU A 19 -6.52 -11.25 -1.81
CA LEU A 19 -6.25 -10.86 -3.20
C LEU A 19 -6.72 -9.42 -3.48
N LEU A 20 -7.97 -9.12 -3.10
CA LEU A 20 -8.54 -7.79 -3.32
C LEU A 20 -7.81 -6.72 -2.51
N LEU A 21 -7.49 -7.00 -1.25
CA LEU A 21 -6.74 -6.09 -0.39
C LEU A 21 -5.35 -5.80 -0.98
N THR A 22 -4.59 -6.83 -1.33
CA THR A 22 -3.25 -6.65 -1.90
C THR A 22 -3.28 -5.98 -3.27
N ALA A 23 -4.29 -6.26 -4.10
CA ALA A 23 -4.47 -5.54 -5.36
C ALA A 23 -4.76 -4.05 -5.14
N SER A 24 -5.56 -3.71 -4.13
CA SER A 24 -5.85 -2.32 -3.76
C SER A 24 -4.62 -1.61 -3.20
N ILE A 25 -3.84 -2.26 -2.32
CA ILE A 25 -2.58 -1.71 -1.79
C ILE A 25 -1.58 -1.48 -2.92
N GLY A 26 -1.35 -2.49 -3.77
CA GLY A 26 -0.48 -2.38 -4.92
C GLY A 26 -0.91 -1.27 -5.88
N TRP A 27 -2.21 -1.13 -6.16
CA TRP A 27 -2.69 0.00 -6.97
C TRP A 27 -2.44 1.35 -6.30
N ALA A 28 -2.75 1.48 -5.01
CA ALA A 28 -2.57 2.72 -4.27
C ALA A 28 -1.10 3.17 -4.23
N ALA A 29 -0.19 2.25 -3.92
CA ALA A 29 1.25 2.50 -3.86
C ALA A 29 1.87 2.90 -5.22
N ASN A 30 1.20 2.60 -6.33
CA ASN A 30 1.69 2.89 -7.69
C ASN A 30 0.88 3.97 -8.43
N SER A 31 -0.08 4.60 -7.77
CA SER A 31 -0.99 5.55 -8.41
C SER A 31 -0.54 6.98 -8.17
N LEU A 32 0.22 7.55 -9.12
CA LEU A 32 0.60 8.97 -9.07
C LEU A 32 -0.63 9.88 -8.96
N TRP A 33 -1.77 9.45 -9.50
CA TRP A 33 -3.04 10.16 -9.36
C TRP A 33 -3.49 10.30 -7.90
N LEU A 34 -3.35 9.25 -7.08
CA LEU A 34 -3.68 9.30 -5.65
C LEU A 34 -2.73 10.25 -4.89
N TYR A 35 -1.42 10.15 -5.15
CA TYR A 35 -0.44 11.08 -4.57
C TYR A 35 -0.74 12.53 -4.97
N ARG A 36 -1.11 12.78 -6.24
CA ARG A 36 -1.54 14.09 -6.71
C ARG A 36 -2.82 14.59 -6.06
N HIS A 37 -3.74 13.69 -5.73
CA HIS A 37 -4.94 14.07 -5.00
C HIS A 37 -4.61 14.44 -3.54
N GLY A 38 -3.75 13.66 -2.88
CA GLY A 38 -3.28 13.92 -1.51
C GLY A 38 -2.52 15.25 -1.40
N LEU A 39 -1.55 15.50 -2.29
CA LEU A 39 -0.76 16.72 -2.25
C LEU A 39 -1.61 17.99 -2.39
N ASN A 40 -2.65 17.95 -3.24
CA ASN A 40 -3.55 19.08 -3.45
C ASN A 40 -4.55 19.25 -2.30
N THR A 41 -5.06 18.15 -1.74
CA THR A 41 -6.06 18.18 -0.67
C THR A 41 -5.47 18.69 0.64
N TYR A 42 -4.20 18.38 0.91
CA TYR A 42 -3.53 18.68 2.18
C TYR A 42 -2.51 19.82 2.10
N ASP A 43 -2.50 20.59 0.99
CA ASP A 43 -1.62 21.75 0.78
C ASP A 43 -0.15 21.47 1.15
N VAL A 44 0.35 20.32 0.68
CA VAL A 44 1.69 19.81 1.05
C VAL A 44 2.78 20.78 0.61
N ALA A 45 2.62 21.40 -0.55
CA ALA A 45 3.55 22.41 -1.05
C ALA A 45 3.73 23.57 -0.04
N ARG A 46 2.64 24.03 0.58
CA ARG A 46 2.69 25.08 1.60
C ARG A 46 3.37 24.60 2.88
N THR A 47 3.07 23.37 3.33
CA THR A 47 3.69 22.79 4.54
C THR A 47 5.22 22.67 4.39
N LEU A 48 5.69 22.30 3.20
CA LEU A 48 7.12 22.24 2.87
C LEU A 48 7.73 23.64 2.80
N ALA A 49 7.03 24.61 2.19
CA ALA A 49 7.48 26.00 2.12
C ALA A 49 7.64 26.63 3.52
N ASP A 50 6.69 26.39 4.44
CA ASP A 50 6.77 26.83 5.84
C ASP A 50 7.99 26.24 6.58
N SER A 51 8.50 25.11 6.09
CA SER A 51 9.70 24.43 6.60
C SER A 51 10.98 24.74 5.80
N GLY A 52 10.93 25.76 4.92
CA GLY A 52 12.07 26.24 4.14
C GLY A 52 12.37 25.48 2.85
N LEU A 53 11.48 24.59 2.41
CA LEU A 53 11.61 23.85 1.16
C LEU A 53 10.53 24.28 0.16
N GLU A 54 10.85 25.30 -0.64
CA GLU A 54 9.99 25.75 -1.73
C GLU A 54 10.17 24.85 -2.95
N LEU A 55 9.11 24.14 -3.33
CA LEU A 55 9.07 23.29 -4.51
C LEU A 55 7.93 23.72 -5.42
N ALA A 56 8.21 23.78 -6.72
CA ALA A 56 7.15 23.86 -7.72
C ALA A 56 6.30 22.59 -7.68
N GLY A 57 5.02 22.70 -8.07
CA GLY A 57 4.11 21.54 -8.11
C GLY A 57 4.65 20.39 -8.97
N SER A 58 5.37 20.70 -10.05
CA SER A 58 6.04 19.70 -10.90
C SER A 58 7.18 18.96 -10.17
N GLU A 59 7.99 19.68 -9.39
CA GLU A 59 9.09 19.07 -8.63
C GLU A 59 8.54 18.15 -7.53
N LEU A 60 7.43 18.54 -6.90
CA LEU A 60 6.76 17.71 -5.91
C LEU A 60 6.15 16.44 -6.53
N GLU A 61 5.54 16.54 -7.71
CA GLU A 61 5.09 15.36 -8.47
C GLU A 61 6.26 14.45 -8.87
N GLU A 62 7.42 15.01 -9.23
CA GLU A 62 8.65 14.25 -9.50
C GLU A 62 9.17 13.51 -8.28
N ILE A 63 9.08 14.10 -7.08
CA ILE A 63 9.42 13.41 -5.82
C ILE A 63 8.53 12.18 -5.61
N TYR A 64 7.22 12.31 -5.80
CA TYR A 64 6.31 11.16 -5.67
C TYR A 64 6.52 10.11 -6.76
N ALA A 65 6.76 10.53 -8.01
CA ALA A 65 7.12 9.61 -9.08
C ALA A 65 8.44 8.88 -8.76
N GLY A 66 9.42 9.58 -8.18
CA GLY A 66 10.68 9.02 -7.70
C GLY A 66 10.48 8.01 -6.57
N LEU A 67 9.58 8.27 -5.63
CA LEU A 67 9.19 7.33 -4.57
C LEU A 67 8.57 6.05 -5.14
N ILE A 68 7.61 6.19 -6.07
CA ILE A 68 6.99 5.05 -6.75
C ILE A 68 8.06 4.24 -7.50
N SER A 69 8.93 4.92 -8.24
CA SER A 69 10.06 4.29 -8.95
C SER A 69 10.97 3.54 -7.98
N TYR A 70 11.33 4.14 -6.84
CA TYR A 70 12.13 3.52 -5.80
C TYR A 70 11.50 2.24 -5.25
N PHE A 71 10.21 2.21 -4.93
CA PHE A 71 9.57 1.00 -4.41
C PHE A 71 9.62 -0.17 -5.40
N ASN A 72 9.65 0.11 -6.70
CA ASN A 72 9.68 -0.88 -7.77
C ASN A 72 11.09 -1.16 -8.33
N SER A 73 12.11 -0.38 -7.95
CA SER A 73 13.47 -0.55 -8.44
C SER A 73 14.23 -1.64 -7.68
N ALA A 74 15.41 -2.04 -8.17
CA ALA A 74 16.33 -2.92 -7.45
C ALA A 74 17.13 -2.20 -6.34
N GLU A 75 17.12 -0.87 -6.31
CA GLU A 75 17.94 -0.05 -5.40
C GLU A 75 17.68 -0.36 -3.93
N LYS A 76 18.72 -0.36 -3.12
CA LYS A 76 18.59 -0.67 -1.70
C LYS A 76 17.99 0.48 -0.90
N ASP A 77 18.47 1.69 -1.17
CA ASP A 77 18.19 2.89 -0.40
C ASP A 77 17.67 3.99 -1.33
N ILE A 78 16.75 4.81 -0.85
CA ILE A 78 16.19 5.92 -1.64
C ILE A 78 17.17 7.08 -1.70
N SER A 79 17.30 7.69 -2.87
CA SER A 79 18.14 8.88 -3.09
C SER A 79 17.38 9.87 -3.96
N LEU A 80 16.68 10.81 -3.32
CA LEU A 80 16.05 11.95 -3.99
C LEU A 80 16.75 13.22 -3.52
N THR A 81 17.23 14.02 -4.47
CA THR A 81 17.96 15.25 -4.18
C THR A 81 17.12 16.47 -4.51
N VAL A 82 17.10 17.44 -3.60
CA VAL A 82 16.45 18.75 -3.79
C VAL A 82 17.48 19.86 -3.62
N VAL A 83 17.18 21.05 -4.15
CA VAL A 83 18.03 22.22 -3.96
C VAL A 83 17.51 23.00 -2.75
N MET A 84 18.34 23.13 -1.73
CA MET A 84 18.09 23.95 -0.54
C MET A 84 19.20 24.99 -0.39
N ASP A 85 18.84 26.27 -0.29
CA ASP A 85 19.80 27.39 -0.19
C ASP A 85 20.92 27.33 -1.25
N GLY A 86 20.56 26.95 -2.49
CA GLY A 86 21.50 26.81 -3.61
C GLY A 86 22.42 25.59 -3.56
N LYS A 87 22.23 24.66 -2.61
CA LYS A 87 22.98 23.40 -2.50
C LYS A 87 22.09 22.21 -2.79
N GLN A 88 22.60 21.23 -3.53
CA GLN A 88 21.93 19.94 -3.67
C GLN A 88 22.12 19.12 -2.39
N VAL A 89 21.01 18.71 -1.78
CA VAL A 89 20.98 17.89 -0.57
C VAL A 89 20.04 16.71 -0.79
N ASN A 90 20.30 15.59 -0.11
CA ASN A 90 19.33 14.51 -0.05
C ASN A 90 18.11 14.97 0.74
N LEU A 91 16.92 14.73 0.18
CA LEU A 91 15.64 15.09 0.75
C LEU A 91 15.38 14.36 2.07
N PHE A 92 15.86 13.12 2.17
CA PHE A 92 15.61 12.25 3.32
C PHE A 92 16.84 12.07 4.20
N THR A 93 16.62 12.08 5.51
CA THR A 93 17.64 11.77 6.51
C THR A 93 18.02 10.28 6.47
N PRO A 94 19.18 9.88 7.04
CA PRO A 94 19.55 8.47 7.13
C PRO A 94 18.47 7.59 7.79
N GLU A 95 17.79 8.12 8.81
CA GLU A 95 16.72 7.44 9.54
C GLU A 95 15.47 7.25 8.65
N GLU A 96 15.07 8.28 7.89
CA GLU A 96 13.97 8.19 6.93
C GLU A 96 14.29 7.20 5.80
N VAL A 97 15.54 7.18 5.32
CA VAL A 97 16.00 6.20 4.30
C VAL A 97 15.86 4.77 4.81
N ILE A 98 16.22 4.51 6.08
CA ILE A 98 16.02 3.20 6.70
C ILE A 98 14.52 2.85 6.72
N HIS A 99 13.66 3.78 7.10
CA HIS A 99 12.22 3.55 7.12
C HIS A 99 11.65 3.25 5.72
N PHE A 100 12.05 4.02 4.70
CA PHE A 100 11.63 3.77 3.31
C PHE A 100 12.07 2.40 2.80
N ARG A 101 13.22 1.89 3.24
CA ARG A 101 13.65 0.52 2.94
C ARG A 101 12.74 -0.53 3.58
N ASP A 102 12.29 -0.33 4.81
CA ASP A 102 11.33 -1.22 5.45
C ASP A 102 9.97 -1.20 4.73
N VAL A 103 9.49 0.00 4.37
CA VAL A 103 8.26 0.18 3.56
C VAL A 103 8.38 -0.53 2.20
N LYS A 104 9.53 -0.40 1.53
CA LYS A 104 9.82 -1.13 0.28
C LYS A 104 9.74 -2.64 0.47
N GLY A 105 10.26 -3.16 1.59
CA GLY A 105 10.13 -4.57 1.95
C GLY A 105 8.67 -5.01 2.07
N LEU A 106 7.83 -4.19 2.72
CA LEU A 106 6.41 -4.47 2.90
C LEU A 106 5.63 -4.42 1.58
N ILE A 107 5.91 -3.45 0.70
CA ILE A 107 5.33 -3.38 -0.66
C ILE A 107 5.72 -4.60 -1.50
N ARG A 108 6.97 -5.05 -1.42
CA ARG A 108 7.40 -6.28 -2.13
C ARG A 108 6.75 -7.54 -1.57
N LEU A 109 6.54 -7.60 -0.25
CA LEU A 109 5.78 -8.68 0.37
C LEU A 109 4.33 -8.70 -0.15
N ASP A 110 3.68 -7.52 -0.21
CA ASP A 110 2.34 -7.36 -0.77
C ASP A 110 2.26 -7.91 -2.20
N TYR A 111 3.23 -7.58 -3.07
CA TYR A 111 3.28 -8.12 -4.44
C TYR A 111 3.41 -9.65 -4.48
N GLY A 112 4.21 -10.23 -3.58
CA GLY A 112 4.34 -11.68 -3.47
C GLY A 112 3.04 -12.36 -3.05
N VAL A 113 2.34 -11.78 -2.08
CA VAL A 113 1.02 -12.25 -1.61
C VAL A 113 -0.04 -12.08 -2.70
N LEU A 114 -0.04 -10.94 -3.40
CA LEU A 114 -0.90 -10.68 -4.56
C LEU A 114 -0.72 -11.75 -5.63
N LEU A 115 0.52 -12.03 -6.03
CA LEU A 115 0.82 -13.03 -7.05
C LEU A 115 0.38 -14.44 -6.59
N GLY A 116 0.71 -14.83 -5.36
CA GLY A 116 0.36 -16.14 -4.82
C GLY A 116 -1.16 -16.36 -4.73
N THR A 117 -1.88 -15.38 -4.21
CA THR A 117 -3.35 -15.43 -4.11
C THR A 117 -4.02 -15.39 -5.49
N LEU A 118 -3.51 -14.57 -6.41
CA LEU A 118 -4.01 -14.50 -7.79
C LEU A 118 -3.86 -15.84 -8.51
N LEU A 119 -2.67 -16.43 -8.47
CA LEU A 119 -2.40 -17.74 -9.08
C LEU A 119 -3.33 -18.81 -8.52
N TYR A 120 -3.50 -18.87 -7.20
CA TYR A 120 -4.44 -19.82 -6.59
C TYR A 120 -5.88 -19.58 -7.05
N CYS A 121 -6.35 -18.33 -7.03
CA CYS A 121 -7.70 -17.97 -7.46
C CYS A 121 -7.96 -18.32 -8.93
N LEU A 122 -6.98 -18.10 -9.82
CA LEU A 122 -7.07 -18.47 -11.24
C LEU A 122 -7.11 -19.99 -11.41
N VAL A 123 -6.22 -20.74 -10.75
CA VAL A 123 -6.21 -22.21 -10.81
C VAL A 123 -7.51 -22.80 -10.30
N TYR A 124 -8.01 -22.31 -9.14
CA TYR A 124 -9.28 -22.76 -8.58
C TYR A 124 -10.45 -22.44 -9.52
N THR A 125 -10.48 -21.23 -10.09
CA THR A 125 -11.51 -20.82 -11.05
C THR A 125 -11.48 -21.73 -12.28
N GLY A 126 -10.30 -21.99 -12.85
CA GLY A 126 -10.14 -22.87 -14.00
C GLY A 126 -10.54 -24.32 -13.70
N ALA A 127 -10.16 -24.84 -12.53
CA ALA A 127 -10.58 -26.16 -12.07
C ALA A 127 -12.10 -26.27 -11.96
N CYS A 128 -12.78 -25.24 -11.44
CA CYS A 128 -14.24 -25.20 -11.37
C CYS A 128 -14.92 -25.10 -12.73
N LEU A 129 -14.38 -24.32 -13.67
CA LEU A 129 -14.99 -24.08 -14.98
C LEU A 129 -14.80 -25.24 -15.95
N TRP A 130 -13.57 -25.77 -16.05
CA TRP A 130 -13.21 -26.77 -17.06
C TRP A 130 -13.04 -28.18 -16.49
N GLY A 131 -12.44 -28.30 -15.29
CA GLY A 131 -12.15 -29.61 -14.69
C GLY A 131 -13.38 -30.27 -14.08
N TRP A 132 -13.92 -29.67 -13.02
CA TRP A 132 -15.07 -30.18 -12.28
C TRP A 132 -16.41 -29.77 -12.89
N LYS A 133 -16.40 -28.74 -13.77
CA LYS A 133 -17.61 -28.15 -14.39
C LYS A 133 -18.67 -27.73 -13.36
N ASP A 134 -18.24 -27.34 -12.15
CA ASP A 134 -19.09 -26.96 -11.03
C ASP A 134 -19.10 -25.44 -10.84
N ARG A 135 -19.83 -24.75 -11.73
CA ARG A 135 -19.99 -23.29 -11.71
C ARG A 135 -20.68 -22.79 -10.45
N ARG A 136 -21.58 -23.60 -9.87
CA ARG A 136 -22.32 -23.24 -8.65
C ARG A 136 -21.39 -23.13 -7.45
N ARG A 137 -20.39 -24.02 -7.34
CA ARG A 137 -19.38 -23.94 -6.28
C ARG A 137 -18.51 -22.69 -6.41
N LEU A 138 -18.08 -22.37 -7.63
CA LEU A 138 -17.33 -21.13 -7.89
C LEU A 138 -18.14 -19.90 -7.47
N ALA A 139 -19.40 -19.81 -7.92
CA ALA A 139 -20.29 -18.70 -7.58
C ALA A 139 -20.48 -18.55 -6.06
N ARG A 140 -20.71 -19.65 -5.33
CA ARG A 140 -20.83 -19.61 -3.86
C ARG A 140 -19.54 -19.18 -3.17
N GLY A 141 -18.38 -19.64 -3.67
CA GLY A 141 -17.08 -19.23 -3.17
C GLY A 141 -16.81 -17.74 -3.39
N ALA A 142 -17.11 -17.25 -4.59
CA ALA A 142 -16.95 -15.84 -4.96
C ALA A 142 -17.88 -14.94 -4.14
N VAL A 143 -19.17 -15.26 -4.04
CA VAL A 143 -20.11 -14.50 -3.21
C VAL A 143 -19.65 -14.46 -1.76
N GLY A 144 -19.31 -15.61 -1.16
CA GLY A 144 -18.84 -15.64 0.23
C GLY A 144 -17.56 -14.84 0.44
N GLY A 145 -16.59 -14.94 -0.47
CA GLY A 145 -15.32 -14.22 -0.35
C GLY A 145 -15.51 -12.72 -0.54
N SER A 146 -16.34 -12.31 -1.51
CA SER A 146 -16.69 -10.90 -1.70
C SER A 146 -17.48 -10.33 -0.53
N THR A 147 -18.36 -11.10 0.11
CA THR A 147 -19.05 -10.67 1.33
C THR A 147 -18.07 -10.46 2.49
N ILE A 148 -17.10 -11.36 2.68
CA ILE A 148 -16.06 -11.19 3.70
C ILE A 148 -15.20 -9.95 3.39
N ALA A 149 -14.79 -9.78 2.13
CA ALA A 149 -14.00 -8.62 1.72
C ALA A 149 -14.75 -7.31 2.00
N LEU A 150 -16.03 -7.24 1.64
CA LEU A 150 -16.86 -6.07 1.92
C LEU A 150 -16.98 -5.80 3.43
N ALA A 151 -17.21 -6.83 4.25
CA ALA A 151 -17.27 -6.68 5.70
C ALA A 151 -15.95 -6.16 6.28
N LEU A 152 -14.80 -6.64 5.80
CA LEU A 152 -13.49 -6.16 6.22
C LEU A 152 -13.25 -4.70 5.82
N VAL A 153 -13.61 -4.32 4.59
CA VAL A 153 -13.49 -2.93 4.12
C VAL A 153 -14.36 -1.99 4.97
N LEU A 154 -15.60 -2.38 5.26
CA LEU A 154 -16.47 -1.57 6.12
C LEU A 154 -15.94 -1.45 7.55
N ALA A 155 -15.40 -2.54 8.11
CA ALA A 155 -14.80 -2.53 9.45
C ALA A 155 -13.54 -1.65 9.50
N LEU A 156 -12.66 -1.75 8.50
CA LEU A 156 -11.48 -0.89 8.37
C LEU A 156 -11.87 0.58 8.19
N GLY A 157 -12.83 0.87 7.31
CA GLY A 157 -13.34 2.23 7.10
C GLY A 157 -13.94 2.85 8.36
N ALA A 158 -14.76 2.10 9.10
CA ALA A 158 -15.30 2.55 10.39
C ALA A 158 -14.19 2.80 11.43
N GLY A 159 -13.16 1.95 11.46
CA GLY A 159 -11.99 2.14 12.31
C GLY A 159 -11.22 3.42 11.97
N THR A 160 -10.97 3.67 10.68
CA THR A 160 -10.29 4.87 10.19
C THR A 160 -11.04 6.14 10.62
N LEU A 161 -12.37 6.16 10.46
CA LEU A 161 -13.20 7.29 10.88
C LEU A 161 -13.23 7.51 12.40
N SER A 162 -13.11 6.44 13.18
CA SER A 162 -13.19 6.51 14.65
C SER A 162 -11.86 6.90 15.32
N GLY A 163 -10.72 6.68 14.65
CA GLY A 163 -9.42 6.92 15.26
C GLY A 163 -8.22 6.53 14.40
N PHE A 164 -8.09 7.15 13.22
CA PHE A 164 -6.96 6.92 12.32
C PHE A 164 -5.60 6.96 13.02
N GLY A 165 -5.35 7.95 13.89
CA GLY A 165 -4.06 8.09 14.58
C GLY A 165 -3.66 6.87 15.41
N GLN A 166 -4.63 6.21 16.06
CA GLN A 166 -4.37 4.99 16.84
C GLN A 166 -4.14 3.77 15.94
N LEU A 167 -4.88 3.67 14.84
CA LEU A 167 -4.68 2.62 13.84
C LEU A 167 -3.30 2.74 13.18
N PHE A 168 -2.95 3.96 12.75
CA PHE A 168 -1.64 4.29 12.21
C PHE A 168 -0.53 3.90 13.18
N TYR A 169 -0.64 4.31 14.45
CA TYR A 169 0.35 3.98 15.47
C TYR A 169 0.52 2.47 15.68
N ARG A 170 -0.59 1.73 15.81
CA ARG A 170 -0.56 0.27 15.98
C ARG A 170 0.01 -0.46 14.77
N PHE A 171 -0.33 0.00 13.57
CA PHE A 171 0.24 -0.53 12.33
C PHE A 171 1.77 -0.33 12.33
N HIS A 172 2.23 0.88 12.62
CA HIS A 172 3.66 1.19 12.61
C HIS A 172 4.43 0.39 13.67
N LEU A 173 3.87 0.18 14.87
CA LEU A 173 4.48 -0.68 15.88
C LEU A 173 4.55 -2.16 15.48
N LEU A 174 3.64 -2.63 14.64
CA LEU A 174 3.61 -4.03 14.21
C LEU A 174 4.67 -4.32 13.14
N PHE A 175 4.93 -3.36 12.26
CA PHE A 175 5.78 -3.55 11.08
C PHE A 175 7.13 -2.85 11.15
N PHE A 176 7.29 -1.81 11.98
CA PHE A 176 8.47 -0.95 11.97
C PHE A 176 8.99 -0.63 13.38
N SER A 177 10.30 -0.37 13.45
CA SER A 177 10.94 0.13 14.67
C SER A 177 10.60 1.60 14.90
N LYS A 178 10.22 1.96 16.13
CA LYS A 178 9.79 3.33 16.49
C LYS A 178 10.77 4.42 16.07
N GLU A 179 12.06 4.14 16.20
CA GLU A 179 13.15 5.08 15.94
C GLU A 179 13.17 5.62 14.50
N PHE A 180 12.71 4.84 13.52
CA PHE A 180 12.84 5.22 12.09
C PHE A 180 11.57 5.83 11.50
N TRP A 181 10.38 5.31 11.85
CA TRP A 181 9.14 5.83 11.26
C TRP A 181 8.68 7.16 11.87
N SER A 182 9.15 7.49 13.08
CA SER A 182 8.90 8.79 13.72
C SER A 182 10.09 9.75 13.63
N ALA A 183 11.03 9.49 12.72
CA ALA A 183 12.17 10.36 12.48
C ALA A 183 11.70 11.76 12.05
N GLU A 184 12.36 12.79 12.58
CA GLU A 184 12.11 14.17 12.15
C GLU A 184 12.74 14.39 10.76
N GLY A 185 11.97 14.99 9.86
CA GLY A 185 12.39 15.26 8.49
C GLY A 185 11.22 15.55 7.56
N TYR A 186 11.48 15.56 6.26
CA TYR A 186 10.49 15.93 5.25
C TYR A 186 9.48 14.81 4.94
N MET A 187 9.75 13.56 5.32
CA MET A 187 8.84 12.43 5.11
C MET A 187 7.47 12.69 5.76
N LEU A 188 7.45 13.13 7.02
CA LEU A 188 6.20 13.39 7.75
C LEU A 188 5.44 14.60 7.19
N GLN A 189 6.15 15.52 6.51
CA GLN A 189 5.55 16.69 5.85
C GLN A 189 4.99 16.33 4.47
N LEU A 190 5.63 15.40 3.76
CA LEU A 190 5.13 14.83 2.50
C LEU A 190 3.88 13.96 2.74
N PHE A 191 3.78 13.31 3.89
CA PHE A 191 2.69 12.42 4.26
C PHE A 191 1.95 12.88 5.53
N PRO A 192 1.23 14.01 5.49
CA PRO A 192 0.42 14.46 6.62
C PRO A 192 -0.64 13.40 7.00
N ARG A 193 -1.11 13.42 8.26
CA ARG A 193 -2.02 12.38 8.78
C ARG A 193 -3.28 12.11 7.95
N GLY A 194 -3.76 13.08 7.17
CA GLY A 194 -4.94 12.88 6.31
C GLY A 194 -4.62 12.37 4.91
N PHE A 195 -3.36 12.26 4.52
CA PHE A 195 -2.94 12.18 3.11
C PHE A 195 -3.60 11.06 2.28
N PHE A 196 -4.00 9.96 2.92
CA PHE A 196 -4.60 8.78 2.28
C PHE A 196 -6.00 8.48 2.81
#